data_AF-A0A0C5VRH9-F1
#
_entry.id   AF-A0A0C5VRH9-F1
#
_cell.length_a   1.000
_cell.length_b   1.000
_cell.length_c   1.000
_cell.angle_alpha   90.00
_cell.angle_beta   90.00
_cell.angle_gamma   90.00
#
_symmetry.space_group_name_H-M   'P 1'
#
loop_
_entity.id
_entity.type
_entity.pdbx_description
1 polymer ?
#
loop_
_entity_poly.entity_id
_entity_poly.type
_entity_poly.pdbx_seq_one_letter_code
_entity_poly.pdbx_strand_id
1 'polypeptide(L)'
;MELTVRIKGHNKSEQKQLVQQMLDLLVEGHVGAKLENFVTEHFPQAEEALEKMLDAFEEQSGMNLELHEFYPGTDGKFLLCFLGGYQLEDIVPKIVCWLELCGISDIQVEQSWV
;
A
#
# COMPACT_ATOMS: atom_id res chain seq x y z
N MET A 1 -1.78 -6.41 -21.62
CA MET A 1 -0.50 -5.72 -21.35
C MET A 1 -0.47 -5.55 -19.86
N GLU A 2 0.56 -6.07 -19.20
CA GLU A 2 0.64 -6.07 -17.74
C GLU A 2 1.56 -4.94 -17.29
N LEU A 3 1.19 -4.29 -16.20
CA LEU A 3 1.94 -3.22 -15.57
C LEU A 3 2.43 -3.73 -14.21
N THR A 4 3.75 -3.69 -14.03
CA THR A 4 4.36 -3.87 -12.71
C THR A 4 4.63 -2.51 -12.10
N VAL A 5 4.10 -2.27 -10.90
CA VAL A 5 4.41 -1.07 -10.12
C VAL A 5 5.11 -1.44 -8.82
N ARG A 6 6.22 -0.77 -8.56
CA ARG A 6 7.05 -0.94 -7.36
C ARG A 6 7.03 0.34 -6.56
N ILE A 7 6.54 0.26 -5.32
CA ILE A 7 6.52 1.39 -4.38
C ILE A 7 7.54 1.13 -3.29
N LYS A 8 8.59 1.95 -3.26
CA LYS A 8 9.59 1.95 -2.19
C LYS A 8 9.23 3.06 -1.21
N GLY A 9 9.36 2.80 0.08
CA GLY A 9 9.12 3.81 1.11
C GLY A 9 10.03 3.63 2.30
N HIS A 10 10.13 4.66 3.12
CA HIS A 10 10.94 4.67 4.32
C HIS A 10 10.13 5.17 5.51
N ASN A 11 9.94 4.29 6.49
CA ASN A 11 9.36 4.61 7.76
C ASN A 11 10.42 5.21 8.71
N LYS A 12 10.38 6.54 8.85
CA LYS A 12 11.21 7.30 9.80
C LYS A 12 10.53 7.50 11.16
N SER A 13 9.27 7.09 11.31
CA SER A 13 8.49 7.25 12.53
C SER A 13 9.00 6.33 13.64
N GLU A 14 8.78 6.72 14.90
CA GLU A 14 8.96 5.84 16.07
C GLU A 14 8.00 4.63 16.03
N GLN A 15 6.97 4.69 15.18
CA GLN A 15 5.95 3.68 14.99
C GLN A 15 6.33 2.58 13.98
N LYS A 16 7.62 2.19 13.91
CA LYS A 16 8.11 1.18 12.97
C LYS A 16 7.32 -0.13 13.01
N GLN A 17 6.96 -0.58 14.22
CA GLN A 17 6.19 -1.80 14.41
C GLN A 17 4.74 -1.68 13.92
N LEU A 18 4.08 -0.54 14.12
CA LEU A 18 2.69 -0.35 13.70
C LEU A 18 2.56 -0.31 12.18
N VAL A 19 3.46 0.41 11.52
CA VAL A 19 3.50 0.42 10.04
C VAL A 19 3.85 -0.95 9.50
N GLN A 20 4.75 -1.69 10.15
CA GLN A 20 5.04 -3.07 9.74
C GLN A 20 3.78 -3.94 9.83
N GLN A 21 3.05 -3.90 10.94
CA GLN A 21 1.80 -4.65 11.11
C GLN A 21 0.73 -4.24 10.09
N MET A 22 0.60 -2.94 9.80
CA MET A 22 -0.29 -2.44 8.75
C MET A 22 0.07 -3.01 7.38
N LEU A 23 1.36 -3.04 7.03
CA LEU A 23 1.84 -3.60 5.77
C LEU A 23 1.64 -5.12 5.74
N ASP A 24 1.88 -5.83 6.84
CA ASP A 24 1.62 -7.28 6.94
C ASP A 24 0.14 -7.58 6.70
N LEU A 25 -0.79 -6.81 7.28
CA LEU A 25 -2.23 -6.92 7.04
C LEU A 25 -2.61 -6.70 5.57
N LEU A 26 -1.95 -5.75 4.90
CA LEU A 26 -2.12 -5.51 3.46
C LEU A 26 -1.61 -6.69 2.63
N VAL A 27 -0.44 -7.26 2.96
CA VAL A 27 0.19 -8.40 2.26
C VAL A 27 -0.65 -9.66 2.39
N GLU A 28 -1.17 -9.94 3.59
CA GLU A 28 -1.94 -11.15 3.88
C GLU A 28 -3.30 -11.19 3.14
N GLY A 29 -3.59 -10.22 2.27
CA GLY A 29 -4.85 -10.13 1.53
C GLY A 29 -6.04 -9.80 2.43
N HIS A 30 -5.78 -9.35 3.65
CA HIS A 30 -6.81 -8.94 4.61
C HIS A 30 -7.14 -7.46 4.42
N VAL A 31 -7.33 -7.05 3.17
CA VAL A 31 -7.73 -5.71 2.77
C VAL A 31 -9.23 -5.44 3.06
N GLY A 32 -9.72 -5.97 4.18
CA GLY A 32 -11.08 -5.76 4.67
C GLY A 32 -11.07 -5.25 6.11
N ALA A 33 -12.12 -5.56 6.87
CA ALA A 33 -12.37 -5.00 8.21
C ALA A 33 -11.18 -5.03 9.19
N LYS A 34 -10.22 -5.95 9.08
CA LYS A 34 -9.03 -5.96 9.95
C LYS A 34 -8.07 -4.79 9.66
N LEU A 35 -7.78 -4.52 8.38
CA LEU A 35 -6.93 -3.40 7.99
C LEU A 35 -7.61 -2.07 8.29
N GLU A 36 -8.90 -1.96 8.00
CA GLU A 36 -9.70 -0.78 8.34
C GLU A 36 -9.68 -0.50 9.84
N ASN A 37 -10.04 -1.47 10.69
CA ASN A 37 -10.03 -1.30 12.14
C ASN A 37 -8.64 -0.88 12.65
N PHE A 38 -7.58 -1.50 12.13
CA PHE A 38 -6.21 -1.18 12.53
C PHE A 38 -5.82 0.25 12.15
N VAL A 39 -6.17 0.69 10.94
CA VAL A 39 -5.92 2.04 10.46
C VAL A 39 -6.75 3.06 11.24
N THR A 40 -8.04 2.82 11.48
CA THR A 40 -8.87 3.72 12.29
C THR A 40 -8.34 3.85 13.73
N GLU A 41 -7.82 2.78 14.33
CA GLU A 41 -7.29 2.79 15.70
C GLU A 41 -5.91 3.49 15.81
N HIS A 42 -5.01 3.25 14.86
CA HIS A 42 -3.61 3.67 14.97
C HIS A 42 -3.21 4.82 14.04
N PHE A 43 -3.94 5.01 12.94
CA PHE A 43 -3.71 6.02 11.90
C PHE A 43 -5.03 6.67 11.45
N PRO A 44 -5.80 7.30 12.35
CA PRO A 44 -7.13 7.83 12.03
C PRO A 44 -7.12 8.85 10.88
N GLN A 45 -6.01 9.57 10.69
CA GLN A 45 -5.83 10.48 9.56
C GLN A 45 -5.76 9.78 8.19
N ALA A 46 -5.50 8.48 8.16
CA ALA A 46 -5.35 7.66 6.96
C ALA A 46 -6.63 6.88 6.62
N GLU A 47 -7.65 6.89 7.48
CA GLU A 47 -8.91 6.14 7.31
C GLU A 47 -9.63 6.50 5.99
N GLU A 48 -9.88 7.78 5.75
CA GLU A 48 -10.56 8.24 4.52
C GLU A 48 -9.74 7.90 3.26
N ALA A 49 -8.41 7.94 3.35
CA ALA A 49 -7.53 7.58 2.23
C ALA A 49 -7.50 6.08 1.97
N LEU A 50 -7.60 5.26 3.03
CA LEU A 50 -7.75 3.82 2.93
C LEU A 50 -9.07 3.49 2.23
N GLU A 51 -10.19 4.02 2.69
CA GLU A 51 -11.52 3.75 2.10
C GLU A 51 -11.54 4.03 0.59
N LYS A 52 -11.04 5.21 0.18
CA LYS A 52 -10.91 5.57 -1.26
C LYS A 52 -10.01 4.64 -2.05
N MET A 53 -8.99 4.07 -1.39
CA MET A 53 -8.12 3.10 -2.02
C MET A 53 -8.85 1.77 -2.22
N LEU A 54 -9.57 1.28 -1.20
CA LEU A 54 -10.38 0.06 -1.24
C LEU A 54 -11.48 0.14 -2.29
N ASP A 55 -12.22 1.25 -2.33
CA ASP A 55 -13.24 1.49 -3.35
C ASP A 55 -12.64 1.38 -4.76
N ALA A 56 -11.44 1.96 -4.95
CA ALA A 56 -10.75 1.89 -6.24
C ALA A 56 -10.26 0.48 -6.59
N PHE A 57 -9.95 -0.36 -5.60
CA PHE A 57 -9.66 -1.79 -5.83
C PHE A 57 -10.93 -2.55 -6.22
N GLU A 58 -12.03 -2.34 -5.51
CA GLU A 58 -13.31 -3.01 -5.73
C GLU A 58 -13.94 -2.66 -7.08
N GLU A 59 -13.94 -1.37 -7.45
CA GLU A 59 -14.43 -0.90 -8.75
C GLU A 59 -13.69 -1.58 -9.91
N GLN A 60 -12.43 -1.95 -9.69
CA GLN A 60 -11.58 -2.55 -10.70
C GLN A 60 -11.62 -4.08 -10.72
N SER A 61 -12.55 -4.70 -9.97
CA SER A 61 -13.11 -6.09 -9.92
C SER A 61 -12.50 -7.24 -10.78
N GLY A 62 -11.19 -7.19 -11.01
CA GLY A 62 -10.43 -8.09 -11.86
C GLY A 62 -8.91 -7.93 -11.68
N MET A 63 -8.45 -6.95 -10.92
CA MET A 63 -7.07 -6.91 -10.45
C MET A 63 -6.92 -7.81 -9.24
N ASN A 64 -6.35 -9.00 -9.47
CA ASN A 64 -5.58 -9.67 -8.44
C ASN A 64 -4.37 -8.78 -8.14
N LEU A 65 -4.56 -7.80 -7.27
CA LEU A 65 -3.46 -7.04 -6.70
C LEU A 65 -2.75 -7.96 -5.70
N GLU A 66 -1.98 -8.88 -6.28
CA GLU A 66 -1.03 -9.67 -5.54
C GLU A 66 0.10 -8.73 -5.18
N LEU A 67 0.15 -8.38 -3.90
CA LEU A 67 1.36 -7.83 -3.34
C LEU A 67 2.44 -8.91 -3.45
N HIS A 68 3.23 -8.84 -4.52
CA HIS A 68 4.06 -9.94 -4.95
C HIS A 68 5.21 -10.21 -3.98
N GLU A 69 5.80 -9.15 -3.43
CA GLU A 69 6.97 -9.25 -2.55
C GLU A 69 7.00 -8.07 -1.58
N PHE A 70 7.15 -8.38 -0.28
CA PHE A 70 7.51 -7.42 0.75
C PHE A 70 8.96 -7.69 1.17
N TYR A 71 9.83 -6.71 0.95
CA TYR A 71 11.19 -6.76 1.46
C TYR A 71 11.32 -5.85 2.68
N PRO A 72 11.48 -6.39 3.90
CA PRO A 72 11.91 -5.58 5.02
C PRO A 72 13.35 -5.14 4.72
N GLY A 73 13.50 -3.89 4.28
CA GLY A 73 14.81 -3.28 4.14
C GLY A 73 15.41 -2.98 5.51
N THR A 74 16.71 -2.79 5.55
CA THR A 74 17.35 -2.26 6.76
C THR A 74 16.83 -0.86 7.07
N ASP A 75 16.73 -0.55 8.37
CA ASP A 75 16.40 0.77 8.91
C ASP A 75 14.97 1.30 8.67
N GLY A 76 14.00 0.45 8.29
CA GLY A 76 12.60 0.86 8.11
C GLY A 76 12.23 1.15 6.66
N LYS A 77 13.06 0.72 5.70
CA LYS A 77 12.74 0.76 4.28
C LYS A 77 11.87 -0.44 3.90
N PHE A 78 11.00 -0.27 2.92
CA PHE A 78 10.23 -1.36 2.34
C PHE A 78 10.08 -1.22 0.83
N LEU A 79 9.67 -2.31 0.19
CA LEU A 79 9.27 -2.38 -1.21
C LEU A 79 7.93 -3.12 -1.29
N LEU A 80 6.93 -2.51 -1.95
CA LEU A 80 5.66 -3.11 -2.34
C LEU A 80 5.66 -3.31 -3.85
N CYS A 81 5.40 -4.53 -4.30
CA CYS A 81 5.30 -4.86 -5.72
C CYS A 81 3.85 -5.21 -6.07
N PHE A 82 3.27 -4.51 -7.05
CA PHE A 82 1.93 -4.71 -7.54
C PHE A 82 1.98 -5.11 -9.01
N LEU A 83 1.21 -6.12 -9.41
CA LEU A 83 1.03 -6.55 -10.80
C LEU A 83 -0.43 -6.38 -11.19
N GLY A 84 -0.70 -5.80 -12.36
CA GLY A 84 -2.07 -5.61 -12.82
C GLY A 84 -2.17 -5.01 -14.23
N GLY A 85 -3.36 -4.54 -14.60
CA GLY A 85 -3.62 -3.85 -15.86
C GLY A 85 -3.23 -2.37 -15.83
N TYR A 86 -3.55 -1.64 -16.91
CA TYR A 86 -3.30 -0.20 -17.02
C TYR A 86 -4.02 0.62 -15.93
N GLN A 87 -5.11 0.09 -15.37
CA GLN A 87 -5.91 0.73 -14.32
C GLN A 87 -5.15 0.88 -12.99
N LEU A 88 -4.03 0.18 -12.83
CA LEU A 88 -3.15 0.33 -11.67
C LEU A 88 -2.57 1.75 -11.59
N GLU A 89 -2.40 2.46 -12.73
CA GLU A 89 -1.97 3.87 -12.76
C GLU A 89 -2.93 4.80 -11.99
N ASP A 90 -4.23 4.50 -11.97
CA ASP A 90 -5.25 5.30 -11.28
C ASP A 90 -5.34 5.00 -9.78
N ILE A 91 -4.78 3.87 -9.34
CA ILE A 91 -4.78 3.43 -7.93
C ILE A 91 -3.48 3.85 -7.23
N VAL A 92 -2.35 3.83 -7.94
CA VAL A 92 -1.03 4.13 -7.35
C VAL A 92 -0.98 5.46 -6.59
N PRO A 93 -1.54 6.58 -7.08
CA PRO A 93 -1.58 7.82 -6.31
C PRO A 93 -2.35 7.71 -4.99
N LYS A 94 -3.41 6.89 -4.96
CA LYS A 94 -4.22 6.65 -3.74
C LYS A 94 -3.43 5.82 -2.72
N ILE A 95 -2.70 4.81 -3.19
CA ILE A 95 -1.78 4.01 -2.35
C ILE A 95 -0.71 4.91 -1.74
N VAL A 96 -0.05 5.74 -2.56
CA VAL A 96 1.00 6.67 -2.09
C VAL A 96 0.45 7.63 -1.04
N CYS A 97 -0.70 8.27 -1.29
CA CYS A 97 -1.34 9.19 -0.36
C CYS A 97 -1.63 8.53 1.00
N TRP A 98 -2.21 7.33 0.99
CA TRP A 98 -2.47 6.57 2.22
C TRP A 98 -1.18 6.24 2.98
N LEU A 99 -0.14 5.76 2.29
CA LEU A 99 1.15 5.44 2.92
C LEU A 99 1.76 6.67 3.58
N GLU A 100 1.70 7.85 2.94
CA GLU A 100 2.17 9.11 3.53
C GLU A 100 1.41 9.46 4.82
N LEU A 101 0.08 9.28 4.83
CA LEU A 101 -0.75 9.51 6.01
C LEU A 101 -0.46 8.51 7.14
N CYS A 102 -0.02 7.30 6.81
CA CYS A 102 0.49 6.30 7.76
C CYS A 102 1.92 6.58 8.25
N GLY A 103 2.52 7.72 7.89
CA GLY A 103 3.83 8.16 8.38
C GLY A 103 5.01 7.63 7.58
N ILE A 104 4.78 7.14 6.36
CA ILE A 104 5.83 6.73 5.44
C ILE A 104 6.33 7.96 4.67
N SER A 105 7.65 8.02 4.50
CA SER A 105 8.34 9.11 3.80
C SER A 105 9.25 8.57 2.71
N ASP A 106 9.81 9.48 1.90
CA ASP A 106 10.74 9.16 0.80
C ASP A 106 10.15 8.14 -0.20
N ILE A 107 8.84 8.23 -0.49
CA ILE A 107 8.16 7.27 -1.36
C ILE A 107 8.64 7.44 -2.81
N GLN A 108 9.05 6.33 -3.43
CA GLN A 108 9.45 6.25 -4.83
C GLN A 108 8.59 5.22 -5.54
N VAL A 109 8.05 5.62 -6.70
CA VAL A 109 7.23 4.75 -7.56
C VAL A 109 8.02 4.44 -8.83
N GLU A 110 8.21 3.16 -9.12
CA GLU A 110 8.79 2.67 -10.37
C GLU A 110 7.72 1.88 -11.12
N GLN A 111 7.56 2.16 -12.41
CA GLN A 111 6.58 1.51 -13.28
C GLN A 111 7.29 0.83 -14.44
N SER A 112 6.91 -0.40 -14.76
CA SER A 112 7.45 -1.16 -15.89
C SER A 112 6.34 -1.94 -16.58
N TRP A 113 6.26 -1.78 -17.91
CA TRP A 113 5.39 -2.60 -18.75
C TRP A 113 6.04 -3.95 -19.03
N VAL A 114 5.25 -5.02 -18.92
CA VAL A 114 5.65 -6.42 -19.18
C VAL A 114 4.83 -6.98 -20.34
#